data_AF-A0A2S4N493-F1
#
_entry.id   AF-A0A2S4N493-F1
#
_cell.length_a   1.000
_cell.length_b   1.000
_cell.length_c   1.000
_cell.angle_alpha   90.00
_cell.angle_beta   90.00
_cell.angle_gamma   90.00
#
_symmetry.space_group_name_H-M   'P 1'
#
loop_
_entity.id
_entity.type
_entity.pdbx_description
1 polymer ?
#
loop_
_entity_poly.entity_id
_entity_poly.type
_entity_poly.pdbx_seq_one_letter_code
_entity_poly.pdbx_strand_id
1 'polypeptide(L)'
;MTVNKIISTITENLIKYPNIKFEIANDDELNIFKENNDGFDICIQTADRENTMYFDKFHWHYDNNEEETNEMLDQLIFALAGISRIKEISRNGKAFKWTLQIQDKENIWHDNGTMGIMNFNFFSKAEIKYYQNNLLPKEKLFEDTYEEQ
;
A
#
# COMPACT_ATOMS: atom_id res chain seq x y z
N MET A 1 14.51 -21.17 11.19
CA MET A 1 13.68 -19.98 10.97
C MET A 1 13.59 -19.86 9.46
N THR A 2 12.41 -20.17 8.95
CA THR A 2 12.14 -20.30 7.52
C THR A 2 11.23 -19.13 7.21
N VAL A 3 11.72 -18.18 6.42
CA VAL A 3 10.95 -17.00 6.01
C VAL A 3 9.63 -17.45 5.39
N ASN A 4 8.55 -16.76 5.73
CA ASN A 4 7.22 -17.02 5.20
C ASN A 4 7.25 -17.05 3.66
N LYS A 5 6.49 -17.97 3.04
CA LYS A 5 6.45 -18.13 1.59
C LYS A 5 5.98 -16.84 0.87
N ILE A 6 5.05 -16.09 1.47
CA ILE A 6 4.55 -14.83 0.93
C ILE A 6 5.70 -13.80 0.88
N ILE A 7 6.40 -13.59 2.00
CA ILE A 7 7.53 -12.65 2.07
C ILE A 7 8.65 -13.08 1.13
N SER A 8 8.96 -14.37 1.06
CA SER A 8 9.96 -14.90 0.12
C SER A 8 9.59 -14.56 -1.32
N THR A 9 8.33 -14.76 -1.72
CA THR A 9 7.83 -14.46 -3.06
C THR A 9 7.91 -12.97 -3.39
N ILE A 10 7.54 -12.11 -2.43
CA ILE A 10 7.62 -10.65 -2.60
C ILE A 10 9.08 -10.24 -2.79
N THR A 11 9.99 -10.67 -1.91
CA THR A 11 11.40 -10.26 -1.93
C THR A 11 12.15 -10.75 -3.17
N GLU A 12 11.86 -11.96 -3.67
CA GLU A 12 12.37 -12.46 -4.95
C GLU A 12 12.01 -11.55 -6.13
N ASN A 13 10.86 -10.88 -6.07
CA ASN A 13 10.45 -9.90 -7.08
C ASN A 13 11.05 -8.51 -6.83
N LEU A 14 11.12 -8.05 -5.57
CA LEU A 14 11.71 -6.75 -5.24
C LEU A 14 13.19 -6.65 -5.60
N ILE A 15 13.96 -7.74 -5.46
CA ILE A 15 15.41 -7.77 -5.80
C ILE A 15 15.67 -7.43 -7.27
N LYS A 16 14.68 -7.61 -8.15
CA LYS A 16 14.77 -7.22 -9.58
C LYS A 16 14.79 -5.70 -9.78
N TYR A 17 14.46 -4.92 -8.75
CA TYR A 17 14.35 -3.45 -8.78
C TYR A 17 15.30 -2.83 -7.75
N PRO A 18 16.56 -2.53 -8.12
CA PRO A 18 17.60 -2.11 -7.18
C PRO A 18 17.35 -0.75 -6.51
N ASN A 19 16.42 0.05 -7.02
CA ASN A 19 16.00 1.32 -6.43
C ASN A 19 15.02 1.13 -5.26
N ILE A 20 14.38 -0.04 -5.13
CA ILE A 20 13.47 -0.33 -4.02
C ILE A 20 14.28 -0.78 -2.82
N LYS A 21 14.20 0.02 -1.74
CA LYS A 21 14.81 -0.32 -0.46
C LYS A 21 13.81 -1.09 0.38
N PHE A 22 14.21 -2.25 0.89
CA PHE A 22 13.36 -3.06 1.76
C PHE A 22 14.22 -3.79 2.80
N GLU A 23 13.58 -4.24 3.87
CA GLU A 23 14.16 -4.98 4.98
C GLU A 23 13.20 -6.09 5.43
N ILE A 24 13.70 -7.32 5.55
CA ILE A 24 12.98 -8.41 6.21
C ILE A 24 13.26 -8.28 7.71
N ALA A 25 12.28 -7.78 8.47
CA ALA A 25 12.46 -7.54 9.90
C ALA A 25 12.46 -8.85 10.70
N ASN A 26 11.66 -9.83 10.29
CA ASN A 26 11.65 -11.20 10.81
C ASN A 26 10.96 -12.15 9.79
N ASP A 27 10.77 -13.42 10.17
CA ASP A 27 10.19 -14.45 9.29
C ASP A 27 8.78 -14.08 8.74
N ASP A 28 8.05 -13.20 9.43
CA ASP A 28 6.66 -12.82 9.15
C ASP A 28 6.45 -11.30 8.96
N GLU A 29 7.53 -10.51 8.84
CA GLU A 29 7.43 -9.06 8.63
C GLU A 29 8.42 -8.54 7.57
N LEU A 30 7.88 -7.80 6.59
CA LEU A 30 8.63 -7.13 5.53
C LEU A 30 8.32 -5.63 5.53
N ASN A 31 9.37 -4.81 5.54
CA ASN A 31 9.29 -3.36 5.41
C ASN A 31 9.83 -2.92 4.05
N ILE A 32 9.09 -2.07 3.32
CA ILE A 32 9.50 -1.46 2.05
C ILE A 32 9.45 0.06 2.23
N PHE A 33 10.58 0.71 2.00
CA PHE A 33 10.76 2.11 2.35
C PHE A 33 10.41 3.05 1.20
N LYS A 34 9.75 4.17 1.52
CA LYS A 34 9.50 5.24 0.57
C LYS A 34 10.79 5.87 0.07
N GLU A 35 10.76 6.36 -1.17
CA GLU A 35 11.90 7.07 -1.75
C GLU A 35 12.04 8.50 -1.19
N ASN A 36 10.91 9.16 -0.90
CA ASN A 36 10.85 10.56 -0.51
C ASN A 36 9.65 10.86 0.41
N ASN A 37 9.54 12.11 0.86
CA ASN A 37 8.51 12.55 1.82
C ASN A 37 7.09 12.62 1.25
N ASP A 38 6.93 12.53 -0.06
CA ASP A 38 5.61 12.49 -0.73
C ASP A 38 5.09 11.05 -0.87
N GLY A 39 5.89 10.04 -0.49
CA GLY A 39 5.49 8.63 -0.43
C GLY A 39 5.11 8.17 0.98
N PHE A 40 4.94 6.85 1.13
CA PHE A 40 4.67 6.19 2.40
C PHE A 40 5.41 4.86 2.49
N ASP A 41 5.83 4.50 3.70
CA ASP A 41 6.44 3.18 3.95
C ASP A 41 5.34 2.12 3.91
N ILE A 42 5.69 0.94 3.39
CA ILE A 42 4.80 -0.23 3.33
C ILE A 42 5.33 -1.27 4.31
N CYS A 43 4.48 -1.76 5.18
CA CYS A 43 4.79 -2.90 6.05
C CYS A 43 3.81 -4.03 5.76
N ILE A 44 4.31 -5.24 5.60
CA ILE A 44 3.50 -6.45 5.43
C ILE A 44 3.80 -7.36 6.60
N GLN A 45 2.76 -7.71 7.34
CA GLN A 45 2.81 -8.67 8.43
C GLN A 45 1.98 -9.89 8.03
N THR A 46 2.56 -11.09 8.11
CA THR A 46 1.86 -12.33 7.79
C THR A 46 1.55 -13.12 9.06
N ALA A 47 0.39 -13.76 9.12
CA ALA A 47 0.05 -14.65 10.23
C ALA A 47 -0.88 -15.79 9.78
N ASP A 48 -1.09 -16.78 10.65
CA ASP A 48 -1.88 -17.99 10.32
C ASP A 48 -3.33 -17.70 9.90
N ARG A 49 -3.92 -16.59 10.37
CA ARG A 49 -5.33 -16.24 10.13
C ARG A 49 -5.52 -15.13 9.12
N GLU A 50 -4.73 -14.08 9.24
CA GLU A 50 -4.83 -12.88 8.44
C GLU A 50 -3.43 -12.30 8.20
N ASN A 51 -3.27 -11.67 7.06
CA ASN A 51 -2.15 -10.82 6.73
C ASN A 51 -2.60 -9.36 6.90
N THR A 52 -1.69 -8.48 7.27
CA THR A 52 -1.97 -7.06 7.40
C THR A 52 -0.97 -6.27 6.56
N MET A 53 -1.48 -5.41 5.69
CA MET A 53 -0.66 -4.47 4.92
C MET A 53 -0.90 -3.05 5.40
N TYR A 54 0.18 -2.38 5.77
CA TYR A 54 0.19 -1.01 6.26
C TYR A 54 0.72 -0.07 5.19
N PHE A 55 0.08 1.08 5.08
CA PHE A 55 0.51 2.27 4.35
C PHE A 55 0.64 3.41 5.38
N ASP A 56 1.77 3.41 6.10
CA ASP A 56 2.03 4.23 7.29
C ASP A 56 0.91 4.13 8.36
N LYS A 57 -0.07 5.04 8.35
CA LYS A 57 -1.19 5.07 9.32
C LYS A 57 -2.44 4.33 8.85
N PHE A 58 -2.58 4.10 7.54
CA PHE A 58 -3.65 3.27 6.99
C PHE A 58 -3.21 1.81 7.00
N HIS A 59 -4.13 0.88 7.24
CA HIS A 59 -3.89 -0.54 7.06
C HIS A 59 -5.17 -1.26 6.65
N TRP A 60 -5.00 -2.43 6.07
CA TRP A 60 -6.07 -3.36 5.75
C TRP A 60 -5.68 -4.77 6.16
N HIS A 61 -6.68 -5.54 6.57
CA HIS A 61 -6.55 -6.95 6.91
C HIS A 61 -7.04 -7.77 5.74
N TYR A 62 -6.30 -8.83 5.43
CA TYR A 62 -6.60 -9.80 4.39
C TYR A 62 -6.59 -11.18 5.03
N ASP A 63 -7.68 -11.93 4.94
CA ASP A 63 -7.73 -13.32 5.37
C ASP A 63 -6.58 -14.11 4.71
N ASN A 64 -5.98 -15.04 5.45
CA ASN A 64 -4.91 -15.90 4.94
C ASN A 64 -5.48 -17.04 4.08
N ASN A 65 -6.15 -16.64 3.00
CA ASN A 65 -6.64 -17.51 1.93
C ASN A 65 -6.06 -17.02 0.58
N GLU A 66 -6.17 -17.84 -0.45
CA GLU A 66 -5.56 -17.57 -1.76
C GLU A 66 -6.10 -16.28 -2.41
N GLU A 67 -7.42 -16.07 -2.35
CA GLU A 67 -8.10 -14.92 -2.96
C GLU A 67 -7.63 -13.60 -2.33
N GLU A 68 -7.73 -13.48 -1.01
CA GLU A 68 -7.34 -12.25 -0.31
C GLU A 68 -5.83 -12.03 -0.25
N THR A 69 -5.03 -13.11 -0.28
CA THR A 69 -3.58 -12.98 -0.45
C THR A 69 -3.23 -12.42 -1.82
N ASN A 70 -3.89 -12.86 -2.89
CA ASN A 70 -3.69 -12.29 -4.23
C ASN A 70 -4.14 -10.82 -4.28
N GLU A 71 -5.28 -10.47 -3.67
CA GLU A 71 -5.72 -9.09 -3.56
C GLU A 71 -4.71 -8.20 -2.83
N MET A 72 -4.13 -8.68 -1.73
CA MET A 72 -3.06 -7.98 -1.01
C MET A 72 -1.82 -7.75 -1.91
N LEU A 73 -1.43 -8.75 -2.70
CA LEU A 73 -0.29 -8.65 -3.61
C LEU A 73 -0.54 -7.68 -4.77
N ASP A 74 -1.74 -7.68 -5.34
CA ASP A 74 -2.15 -6.69 -6.35
C ASP A 74 -2.12 -5.27 -5.76
N GLN A 75 -2.64 -5.11 -4.54
CA GLN A 75 -2.65 -3.84 -3.84
C GLN A 75 -1.23 -3.36 -3.48
N LEU A 76 -0.31 -4.26 -3.16
CA LEU A 76 1.13 -3.95 -3.02
C LEU A 76 1.69 -3.41 -4.33
N ILE A 77 1.43 -4.09 -5.45
CA ILE A 77 1.90 -3.66 -6.79
C ILE A 77 1.35 -2.27 -7.13
N PHE A 78 0.05 -2.04 -6.88
CA PHE A 78 -0.57 -0.73 -7.11
C PHE A 78 0.05 0.36 -6.25
N ALA A 79 0.37 0.08 -4.98
CA ALA A 79 1.07 1.01 -4.11
C ALA A 79 2.48 1.33 -4.62
N LEU A 80 3.26 0.31 -4.98
CA LEU A 80 4.62 0.50 -5.49
C LEU A 80 4.64 1.28 -6.81
N ALA A 81 3.70 1.06 -7.71
CA ALA A 81 3.62 1.76 -8.99
C ALA A 81 2.94 3.14 -8.92
N GLY A 82 2.39 3.54 -7.77
CA GLY A 82 1.64 4.78 -7.64
C GLY A 82 0.29 4.77 -8.33
N ILE A 83 -0.27 3.59 -8.59
CA ILE A 83 -1.66 3.40 -8.99
C ILE A 83 -2.57 3.61 -7.78
N SER A 84 -2.08 3.30 -6.57
CA SER A 84 -2.76 3.68 -5.33
C SER A 84 -2.06 4.84 -4.61
N ARG A 85 -2.84 5.59 -3.82
CA ARG A 85 -2.36 6.68 -2.97
C ARG A 85 -3.17 6.78 -1.68
N ILE A 86 -2.58 7.36 -0.65
CA ILE A 86 -3.27 7.71 0.59
C ILE A 86 -3.70 9.17 0.55
N LYS A 87 -5.01 9.40 0.66
CA LYS A 87 -5.59 10.71 0.94
C LYS A 87 -5.73 10.89 2.44
N GLU A 88 -4.84 11.68 3.03
CA GLU A 88 -4.88 12.05 4.45
C GLU A 88 -5.68 13.34 4.63
N ILE A 89 -6.59 13.33 5.61
CA ILE A 89 -7.34 14.50 6.03
C ILE A 89 -6.93 14.83 7.46
N SER A 90 -6.55 16.08 7.67
CA SER A 90 -6.11 16.60 8.96
C SER A 90 -6.85 17.87 9.35
N ARG A 91 -6.84 18.18 10.66
CA ARG A 91 -7.38 19.40 11.26
C ARG A 91 -6.44 19.89 12.33
N ASN A 92 -6.07 21.18 12.31
CA ASN A 92 -5.11 21.77 13.24
C ASN A 92 -3.79 20.97 13.32
N GLY A 93 -3.29 20.51 12.17
CA GLY A 93 -2.09 19.68 12.07
C GLY A 93 -2.22 18.24 12.56
N LYS A 94 -3.42 17.77 12.93
CA LYS A 94 -3.66 16.38 13.36
C LYS A 94 -4.44 15.62 12.30
N ALA A 95 -3.82 14.59 11.73
CA ALA A 95 -4.46 13.66 10.81
C ALA A 95 -5.51 12.80 11.54
N PHE A 96 -6.64 12.58 10.88
CA PHE A 96 -7.77 11.88 11.50
C PHE A 96 -8.56 10.94 10.60
N LYS A 97 -8.38 11.06 9.29
CA LYS A 97 -9.04 10.22 8.32
C LYS A 97 -8.05 9.95 7.18
N TRP A 98 -7.95 8.70 6.79
CA TRP A 98 -7.09 8.24 5.70
C TRP A 98 -7.96 7.41 4.75
N THR A 99 -7.89 7.74 3.48
CA THR A 99 -8.61 7.03 2.43
C THR A 99 -7.61 6.51 1.42
N LEU A 100 -7.57 5.19 1.26
CA LEU A 100 -6.87 4.56 0.15
C LEU A 100 -7.65 4.87 -1.14
N GLN A 101 -6.97 5.43 -2.12
CA GLN A 101 -7.53 5.68 -3.45
C GLN A 101 -6.79 4.87 -4.49
N ILE A 102 -7.51 4.40 -5.50
CA ILE A 102 -6.95 3.68 -6.66
C ILE A 102 -7.28 4.46 -7.92
N GLN A 103 -6.30 4.59 -8.81
CA GLN A 103 -6.43 5.22 -10.11
C GLN A 103 -6.90 4.20 -11.14
N ASP A 104 -7.97 4.51 -11.88
CA ASP A 104 -8.40 3.69 -13.01
C ASP A 104 -7.62 4.00 -14.31
N LYS A 105 -7.96 3.29 -15.38
CA LYS A 105 -7.36 3.45 -16.71
C LYS A 105 -7.62 4.82 -17.35
N GLU A 106 -8.64 5.55 -16.88
CA GLU A 106 -8.98 6.90 -17.33
C GLU A 106 -8.31 8.00 -16.48
N ASN A 107 -7.40 7.61 -15.58
CA ASN A 107 -6.72 8.47 -14.61
C ASN A 107 -7.63 9.07 -13.52
N ILE A 108 -8.80 8.49 -13.31
CA ILE A 108 -9.75 8.91 -12.27
C ILE A 108 -9.44 8.17 -10.97
N TRP A 109 -9.42 8.91 -9.86
CA TRP A 109 -9.16 8.37 -8.53
C TRP A 109 -10.46 7.99 -7.83
N HIS A 110 -10.55 6.73 -7.41
CA HIS A 110 -11.69 6.17 -6.68
C HIS A 110 -11.31 5.84 -5.25
N ASP A 111 -12.20 6.12 -4.29
CA ASP A 111 -12.01 5.72 -2.90
C ASP A 111 -12.22 4.20 -2.78
N ASN A 112 -11.23 3.46 -2.27
CA ASN A 112 -11.27 2.01 -2.14
C ASN A 112 -11.44 1.56 -0.68
N GLY A 113 -10.79 2.25 0.27
CA GLY A 113 -10.91 1.96 1.70
C GLY A 113 -10.74 3.22 2.56
N THR A 114 -11.36 3.27 3.74
CA THR A 114 -11.28 4.44 4.63
C THR A 114 -11.14 4.04 6.09
N MET A 115 -10.14 4.62 6.74
CA MET A 115 -9.96 4.58 8.19
C MET A 115 -10.13 5.98 8.79
N GLY A 116 -10.59 6.05 10.03
CA GLY A 116 -10.63 7.31 10.74
C GLY A 116 -10.79 7.14 12.24
N ILE A 117 -10.39 8.18 12.97
CA ILE A 117 -10.53 8.23 14.42
C ILE A 117 -11.79 9.08 14.73
N MET A 118 -12.66 8.61 15.63
CA MET A 118 -13.81 9.38 16.09
C MET A 118 -13.42 10.28 17.28
N ASN A 119 -12.91 11.50 17.04
CA ASN A 119 -12.91 12.59 18.04
C ASN A 119 -12.37 13.92 17.48
N PHE A 120 -13.12 14.61 16.62
CA PHE A 120 -12.61 15.85 16.01
C PHE A 120 -13.54 17.04 16.20
N ASN A 121 -12.97 18.12 16.74
CA ASN A 121 -13.60 19.44 16.80
C ASN A 121 -14.01 19.86 15.38
N PHE A 122 -15.32 20.04 15.17
CA PHE A 122 -15.92 20.28 13.85
C PHE A 122 -15.66 21.68 13.27
N PHE A 123 -15.08 22.59 14.07
CA PHE A 123 -15.01 24.02 13.73
C PHE A 123 -13.75 24.43 12.96
N SER A 124 -12.71 23.59 12.87
CA SER A 124 -11.51 23.90 12.10
C SER A 124 -11.60 23.40 10.66
N LYS A 125 -11.10 24.19 9.71
CA LYS A 125 -10.96 23.81 8.30
C LYS A 125 -10.13 22.53 8.17
N ALA A 126 -10.57 21.61 7.32
CA ALA A 126 -9.82 20.41 7.01
C ALA A 126 -8.73 20.71 5.97
N GLU A 127 -7.56 20.13 6.17
CA GLU A 127 -6.44 20.11 5.22
C GLU A 127 -6.35 18.71 4.61
N ILE A 128 -6.00 18.63 3.32
CA ILE A 128 -5.86 17.38 2.59
C ILE A 128 -4.43 17.28 2.08
N LYS A 129 -3.80 16.12 2.31
CA LYS A 129 -2.52 15.73 1.73
C LYS A 129 -2.66 14.40 1.02
N TYR A 130 -1.86 14.20 -0.01
CA TYR A 130 -1.79 12.95 -0.75
C TYR A 130 -0.39 12.39 -0.63
N TYR A 131 -0.29 11.11 -0.29
CA TYR A 131 0.97 10.37 -0.29
C TYR A 131 0.90 9.26 -1.34
N GLN A 132 1.91 9.17 -2.20
CA GLN A 132 1.95 8.26 -3.34
C GLN A 132 3.40 7.84 -3.62
N ASN A 133 3.64 6.54 -3.69
CA ASN A 133 4.92 5.99 -4.13
C ASN A 133 4.98 5.94 -5.66
N ASN A 134 6.18 5.95 -6.25
CA ASN A 134 6.41 5.72 -7.70
C ASN A 134 7.67 4.86 -7.88
N LEU A 135 7.73 3.76 -7.14
CA LEU A 135 8.87 2.84 -7.06
C LEU A 135 8.95 1.87 -8.25
N LEU A 136 7.81 1.58 -8.88
CA LEU A 136 7.70 0.77 -10.09
C LEU A 136 7.14 1.60 -11.27
N PRO A 137 7.57 1.33 -12.51
CA PRO A 137 6.99 1.95 -13.69
C PRO A 137 5.55 1.48 -13.90
N LYS A 138 4.60 2.42 -14.04
CA LYS A 138 3.18 2.12 -14.24
C LYS A 138 2.92 1.38 -15.55
N GLU A 139 3.73 1.65 -16.56
CA GLU A 139 3.55 1.19 -17.94
C GLU A 139 3.64 -0.34 -18.03
N LYS A 140 4.50 -0.96 -17.21
CA LYS A 140 4.68 -2.42 -17.18
C LYS A 140 3.48 -3.18 -16.62
N LEU A 141 2.60 -2.51 -15.87
CA LEU A 141 1.42 -3.14 -15.27
C LEU A 141 0.23 -3.20 -16.24
N PHE A 142 0.23 -2.38 -17.29
CA PHE A 142 -0.81 -2.41 -18.31
C PHE A 142 -0.44 -3.32 -19.49
N GLU A 143 0.85 -3.59 -19.73
CA GLU A 143 1.32 -4.45 -20.82
C GLU A 143 0.85 -5.92 -20.66
N ASP A 144 0.85 -6.47 -19.45
CA ASP A 144 0.45 -7.86 -19.18
C ASP A 144 -1.07 -8.11 -19.38
N THR A 145 -1.90 -7.06 -19.48
CA THR A 145 -3.35 -7.20 -19.77
C THR A 145 -3.70 -7.24 -21.26
N TYR A 146 -2.72 -7.15 -22.17
CA TYR A 146 -2.94 -7.17 -23.62
C TYR A 146 -2.61 -8.50 -24.31
N GLU A 147 -2.10 -9.51 -23.59
CA GLU A 147 -1.88 -10.85 -24.16
C GLU A 147 -3.07 -11.82 -23.98
N GLU A 148 -4.11 -11.43 -23.24
CA GLU A 148 -5.36 -12.18 -23.12
C GLU A 148 -6.56 -11.42 -23.72
N GLN A 149 -6.56 -11.24 -25.05
CA GLN A 149 -7.77 -10.96 -25.84
C GLN A 149 -7.80 -11.76 -27.13
#